data_AF-A0AAD6LZ24-F1
#
_entry.id   AF-A0AAD6LZ24-F1
#
_cell.length_a   1.000
_cell.length_b   1.000
_cell.length_c   1.000
_cell.angle_alpha   90.00
_cell.angle_beta   90.00
_cell.angle_gamma   90.00
#
_symmetry.space_group_name_H-M   'P 1'
#
loop_
_entity.id
_entity.type
_entity.pdbx_description
1 polymer ?
#
loop_
_entity_poly.entity_id
_entity_poly.type
_entity_poly.pdbx_seq_one_letter_code
_entity_poly.pdbx_strand_id
1 'polypeptide(L)'
;MRDDIGERTRKHELRVLADAGVKTEDELAIESDKNDDMDEDAESSEDDLYEQVKQKRAAKLAAKAEIYTRTSAPPSLPETVDGKRHHLSGKNASISPSFVDYNRSLLIEKNRGITHSRNKSTKNPRKKYRTKHDEAQKRRLGQGPSGPYGCESSGINARISRSIRL
;
A
#
# COMPACT_ATOMS: atom_id res chain seq x y z
N MET A 1 18.37 22.60 19.59
CA MET A 1 17.41 21.55 19.15
C MET A 1 17.16 21.60 17.63
N ARG A 2 18.18 21.84 16.79
CA ARG A 2 18.05 21.77 15.31
C ARG A 2 19.05 20.81 14.66
N ASP A 3 19.92 20.18 15.44
CA ASP A 3 21.05 19.40 14.94
C ASP A 3 20.74 17.90 14.77
N ASP A 4 19.62 17.42 15.34
CA ASP A 4 19.27 15.99 15.37
C ASP A 4 18.78 15.43 14.01
N ILE A 5 18.42 16.30 13.05
CA ILE A 5 17.86 15.85 11.77
C ILE A 5 18.92 15.20 10.90
N GLY A 6 20.11 15.82 10.80
CA GLY A 6 21.22 15.30 10.00
C GLY A 6 21.83 14.02 10.57
N GLU A 7 21.83 13.87 11.90
CA GLU A 7 22.31 12.65 12.55
C GLU A 7 21.34 11.48 12.35
N ARG A 8 20.01 11.73 12.35
CA ARG A 8 19.03 10.69 12.04
C ARG A 8 19.07 10.24 10.59
N THR A 9 19.26 11.14 9.62
CA THR A 9 19.39 10.75 8.20
C THR A 9 20.63 9.89 8.01
N ARG A 10 21.77 10.31 8.57
CA ARG A 10 23.01 9.54 8.52
C ARG A 10 22.88 8.15 9.15
N LYS A 11 22.24 8.04 10.31
CA LYS A 11 22.01 6.76 10.98
C LYS A 11 21.06 5.84 10.19
N HIS A 12 20.06 6.42 9.52
CA HIS A 12 19.15 5.67 8.67
C HIS A 12 19.88 5.11 7.44
N GLU A 13 20.71 5.93 6.79
CA GLU A 13 21.51 5.54 5.63
C GLU A 13 22.50 4.41 5.97
N LEU A 14 23.21 4.51 7.11
CA LEU A 14 24.13 3.45 7.56
C LEU A 14 23.43 2.12 7.82
N ARG A 15 22.22 2.15 8.42
CA ARG A 15 21.44 0.93 8.64
C ARG A 15 20.96 0.32 7.34
N VAL A 16 20.53 1.14 6.38
CA VAL A 16 20.08 0.67 5.06
C VAL A 16 21.22 0.00 4.30
N LEU A 17 22.45 0.54 4.39
CA LEU A 17 23.63 -0.09 3.77
C LEU A 17 24.01 -1.42 4.43
N ALA A 18 23.97 -1.49 5.76
CA ALA A 18 24.21 -2.72 6.51
C ALA A 18 23.15 -3.81 6.21
N ASP A 19 21.86 -3.43 6.19
CA ASP A 19 20.75 -4.35 5.85
C ASP A 19 20.81 -4.82 4.39
N ALA A 20 21.35 -4.00 3.49
CA ALA A 20 21.59 -4.36 2.09
C ALA A 20 22.83 -5.25 1.89
N GLY A 21 23.53 -5.61 2.97
CA GLY A 21 24.75 -6.43 2.92
C GLY A 21 25.94 -5.73 2.28
N VAL A 22 25.88 -4.40 2.13
CA VAL A 22 26.98 -3.59 1.57
C VAL A 22 27.95 -3.31 2.71
N LYS A 23 28.95 -4.16 2.85
CA LYS A 23 30.07 -3.95 3.77
C LYS A 23 30.83 -2.69 3.34
N THR A 24 30.92 -1.72 4.23
CA THR A 24 31.80 -0.56 4.01
C THR A 24 33.25 -1.04 4.01
N GLU A 25 34.07 -0.37 3.21
CA GLU A 25 35.45 -0.73 2.85
C GLU A 25 36.35 -1.02 4.07
N ASP A 26 36.01 -0.45 5.23
CA ASP A 26 36.71 -0.65 6.51
C ASP A 26 36.55 -2.06 7.13
N GLU A 27 35.59 -2.89 6.69
CA GLU A 27 35.30 -4.22 7.27
C GLU A 27 35.87 -5.40 6.44
N LEU A 28 36.49 -5.12 5.30
CA LEU A 28 37.08 -6.13 4.40
C LEU A 28 38.51 -6.54 4.79
N ALA A 29 39.07 -6.00 5.87
CA ALA A 29 40.43 -6.29 6.33
C ALA A 29 40.55 -7.52 7.26
N ILE A 30 39.45 -8.22 7.57
CA ILE A 30 39.47 -9.32 8.53
C ILE A 30 38.88 -10.59 7.89
N GLU A 31 39.80 -11.54 7.65
CA GLU A 31 39.60 -12.99 7.50
C GLU A 31 39.30 -13.55 6.10
N SER A 32 40.40 -13.73 5.38
CA SER A 32 40.72 -14.91 4.56
C SER A 32 40.59 -16.25 5.34
N ASP A 33 39.95 -17.29 4.79
CA ASP A 33 40.58 -18.62 4.58
C ASP A 33 39.65 -19.67 3.89
N LYS A 34 40.15 -20.25 2.77
CA LYS A 34 40.18 -21.68 2.34
C LYS A 34 38.90 -22.56 2.28
N ASN A 35 38.52 -23.06 1.10
CA ASN A 35 38.82 -24.39 0.46
C ASN A 35 37.78 -25.48 0.86
N ASP A 36 37.45 -26.56 0.15
CA ASP A 36 37.75 -27.22 -1.14
C ASP A 36 36.63 -28.29 -1.28
N ASP A 37 36.24 -28.70 -2.50
CA ASP A 37 36.15 -30.13 -2.90
C ASP A 37 35.56 -30.29 -4.31
N MET A 38 36.34 -30.95 -5.15
CA MET A 38 36.09 -31.35 -6.54
C MET A 38 35.33 -32.67 -6.58
N ASP A 39 34.44 -32.85 -7.56
CA ASP A 39 34.23 -34.15 -8.19
C ASP A 39 33.92 -33.93 -9.68
N GLU A 40 34.83 -34.44 -10.51
CA GLU A 40 34.75 -34.53 -11.97
C GLU A 40 33.87 -35.72 -12.39
N ASP A 41 33.36 -35.66 -13.63
CA ASP A 41 32.89 -36.78 -14.46
C ASP A 41 31.37 -36.99 -14.66
N ALA A 42 30.70 -35.98 -15.24
CA ALA A 42 29.40 -36.12 -15.92
C ALA A 42 29.38 -35.38 -17.27
N GLU A 43 30.47 -35.49 -18.04
CA GLU A 43 30.64 -34.82 -19.32
C GLU A 43 29.77 -35.46 -20.42
N SER A 44 28.56 -34.93 -20.61
CA SER A 44 27.87 -34.78 -21.91
C SER A 44 26.35 -34.51 -21.75
N SER A 45 25.76 -34.75 -20.58
CA SER A 45 24.31 -34.51 -20.34
C SER A 45 24.02 -33.23 -19.55
N GLU A 46 25.00 -32.69 -18.82
CA GLU A 46 24.83 -31.48 -18.01
C GLU A 46 24.95 -30.20 -18.86
N ASP A 47 25.80 -30.23 -19.88
CA ASP A 47 26.01 -29.11 -20.80
C ASP A 47 24.74 -28.79 -21.62
N ASP A 48 24.01 -29.82 -22.04
CA ASP A 48 22.73 -29.66 -22.73
C ASP A 48 21.65 -29.04 -21.80
N LEU A 49 21.65 -29.39 -20.51
CA LEU A 49 20.74 -28.82 -19.54
C LEU A 49 21.10 -27.35 -19.25
N TYR A 50 22.40 -27.05 -19.13
CA TYR A 50 22.91 -25.72 -18.93
C TYR A 50 22.54 -24.78 -20.08
N GLU A 51 22.76 -25.22 -21.32
CA GLU A 51 22.41 -24.44 -22.52
C GLU A 51 20.89 -24.24 -22.65
N GLN A 52 20.08 -25.24 -22.32
CA GLN A 52 18.61 -25.08 -22.27
C GLN A 52 18.17 -24.05 -21.21
N VAL A 53 18.76 -24.07 -20.02
CA VAL A 53 18.43 -23.12 -18.94
C VAL A 53 18.85 -21.70 -19.32
N LYS A 54 20.03 -21.56 -19.94
CA LYS A 54 20.57 -20.29 -20.46
C LYS A 54 19.67 -19.69 -21.54
N GLN A 55 19.21 -20.50 -22.49
CA GLN A 55 18.24 -20.09 -23.51
C GLN A 55 16.90 -19.67 -22.90
N LYS A 56 16.34 -20.45 -21.98
CA LYS A 56 15.08 -20.12 -21.28
C LYS A 56 15.19 -18.81 -20.49
N ARG A 57 16.33 -18.56 -19.83
CA ARG A 57 16.58 -17.32 -19.09
C ARG A 57 16.69 -16.12 -20.02
N ALA A 58 17.40 -16.26 -21.15
CA ALA A 58 17.51 -15.21 -22.16
C ALA A 58 16.15 -14.86 -22.78
N ALA A 59 15.36 -15.87 -23.17
CA ALA A 59 14.01 -15.67 -23.69
C ALA A 59 13.09 -14.98 -22.68
N LYS A 60 13.16 -15.37 -21.40
CA LYS A 60 12.41 -14.74 -20.31
C LYS A 60 12.78 -13.26 -20.12
N LEU A 61 14.07 -12.93 -20.19
CA LEU A 61 14.55 -11.55 -20.07
C LEU A 61 14.12 -10.71 -21.29
N ALA A 62 14.20 -11.26 -22.50
CA ALA A 62 13.76 -10.59 -23.72
C ALA A 62 12.24 -10.31 -23.71
N ALA A 63 11.41 -11.28 -23.33
CA ALA A 63 9.97 -11.10 -23.21
C ALA A 63 9.62 -10.04 -22.13
N LYS A 64 10.36 -10.01 -21.01
CA LYS A 64 10.18 -8.99 -19.98
C LYS A 64 10.62 -7.61 -20.49
N ALA A 65 11.71 -7.52 -21.24
CA ALA A 65 12.11 -6.27 -21.87
C ALA A 65 11.02 -5.77 -22.82
N GLU A 66 10.48 -6.61 -23.70
CA GLU A 66 9.42 -6.22 -24.65
C GLU A 66 8.15 -5.69 -23.95
N ILE A 67 7.71 -6.35 -22.88
CA ILE A 67 6.56 -5.91 -22.08
C ILE A 67 6.80 -4.53 -21.44
N TYR A 68 8.02 -4.25 -20.98
CA TYR A 68 8.35 -3.00 -20.29
C TYR A 68 8.88 -1.88 -21.22
N THR A 69 9.37 -2.20 -22.42
CA THR A 69 9.80 -1.22 -23.44
C THR A 69 8.68 -0.84 -24.40
N ARG A 70 7.56 -1.58 -24.40
CA ARG A 70 6.33 -1.15 -25.09
C ARG A 70 5.77 0.06 -24.35
N THR A 71 6.30 1.21 -24.74
CA THR A 71 5.90 2.56 -24.36
C THR A 71 4.39 2.71 -24.47
N SER A 72 3.70 2.55 -23.34
CA SER A 72 2.39 3.17 -23.14
C SER A 72 2.63 4.67 -23.15
N ALA A 73 2.59 5.29 -24.33
CA ALA A 73 2.53 6.74 -24.44
C ALA A 73 1.34 7.21 -23.59
N PRO A 74 1.56 8.00 -22.52
CA PRO A 74 0.44 8.52 -21.75
C PRO A 74 -0.40 9.41 -22.68
N PRO A 75 -1.73 9.24 -22.74
CA PRO A 75 -2.58 10.15 -23.51
C PRO A 75 -2.35 11.56 -22.98
N SER A 76 -1.88 12.47 -23.85
CA SER A 76 -1.75 13.87 -23.51
C SER A 76 -3.15 14.46 -23.31
N LEU A 77 -3.31 15.21 -22.22
CA LEU A 77 -4.53 15.97 -21.95
C LEU A 77 -4.65 17.11 -22.98
N PRO A 78 -5.84 17.39 -23.51
CA PRO A 78 -6.02 18.50 -24.45
C PRO A 78 -5.71 19.83 -23.77
N GLU A 79 -5.02 20.68 -24.53
CA GLU A 79 -4.66 22.05 -24.17
C GLU A 79 -5.93 22.90 -24.06
N THR A 80 -6.38 23.19 -22.84
CA THR A 80 -7.44 24.17 -22.60
C THR A 80 -6.85 25.57 -22.80
N VAL A 81 -6.87 26.02 -24.05
CA VAL A 81 -6.69 27.43 -24.42
C VAL A 81 -7.97 28.16 -24.06
N ASP A 82 -7.92 28.96 -22.99
CA ASP A 82 -8.78 30.14 -22.87
C ASP A 82 -7.99 31.24 -22.16
N GLY A 83 -8.07 32.46 -22.69
CA GLY A 83 -7.16 33.60 -22.47
C GLY A 83 -7.12 34.19 -21.06
N LYS A 84 -7.70 33.52 -20.06
CA LYS A 84 -7.47 33.78 -18.64
C LYS A 84 -7.24 32.46 -17.92
N ARG A 85 -6.06 32.31 -17.33
CA ARG A 85 -5.79 31.27 -16.34
C ARG A 85 -6.93 31.29 -15.32
N HIS A 86 -7.67 30.19 -15.16
CA HIS A 86 -8.76 29.96 -14.18
C HIS A 86 -8.37 30.22 -12.70
N HIS A 87 -7.20 30.78 -12.47
CA HIS A 87 -6.53 31.05 -11.21
C HIS A 87 -6.79 32.49 -10.75
N LEU A 88 -7.25 33.35 -11.66
CA LEU A 88 -7.46 34.78 -11.46
C LEU A 88 -8.67 35.25 -12.27
N SER A 89 -9.87 34.74 -12.00
CA SER A 89 -11.07 35.44 -12.42
C SER A 89 -11.99 35.58 -11.23
N GLY A 90 -11.85 36.72 -10.55
CA GLY A 90 -12.95 37.24 -9.75
C GLY A 90 -14.22 37.30 -10.59
N LYS A 91 -15.34 37.11 -9.90
CA LYS A 91 -16.69 37.61 -10.22
C LYS A 91 -16.96 37.65 -11.73
N ASN A 92 -17.71 36.67 -12.23
CA ASN A 92 -18.27 36.55 -13.59
C ASN A 92 -17.47 35.61 -14.51
N ALA A 93 -17.64 34.30 -14.32
CA ALA A 93 -17.40 33.33 -15.39
C ALA A 93 -18.40 32.19 -15.27
N SER A 94 -19.43 32.24 -16.12
CA SER A 94 -20.36 31.16 -16.41
C SER A 94 -19.63 30.06 -17.18
N ILE A 95 -18.80 29.29 -16.48
CA ILE A 95 -18.12 28.13 -17.04
C ILE A 95 -18.43 26.97 -16.11
N SER A 96 -19.14 25.96 -16.63
CA SER A 96 -19.34 24.69 -15.93
C SER A 96 -17.96 24.13 -15.58
N PRO A 97 -17.63 23.95 -14.29
CA PRO A 97 -16.26 23.63 -13.91
C PRO A 97 -15.88 22.27 -14.49
N SER A 98 -14.78 22.23 -15.24
CA SER A 98 -14.19 20.97 -15.67
C SER A 98 -13.75 20.18 -14.42
N PHE A 99 -13.63 18.85 -14.54
CA PHE A 99 -13.19 17.99 -13.44
C PHE A 99 -11.83 18.39 -12.85
N VAL A 100 -10.97 19.04 -13.66
CA VAL A 100 -9.65 19.54 -13.26
C VAL A 100 -9.77 20.79 -12.38
N ASP A 101 -10.73 21.67 -12.66
CA ASP A 101 -10.95 22.92 -11.92
C ASP A 101 -11.44 22.67 -10.50
N TYR A 102 -12.29 21.65 -10.30
CA TYR A 102 -12.80 21.27 -8.98
C TYR A 102 -11.67 20.84 -8.03
N ASN A 103 -10.72 20.02 -8.52
CA ASN A 103 -9.60 19.57 -7.70
C ASN A 103 -8.60 20.71 -7.44
N ARG A 104 -8.42 21.59 -8.43
CA ARG A 104 -7.50 22.72 -8.34
C ARG A 104 -8.02 23.83 -7.41
N SER A 105 -9.34 24.08 -7.39
CA SER A 105 -9.95 25.02 -6.46
C SER A 105 -9.85 24.52 -5.02
N LEU A 106 -10.06 23.23 -4.75
CA LEU A 106 -9.87 22.68 -3.40
C LEU A 106 -8.45 22.91 -2.84
N LEU A 107 -7.44 22.87 -3.70
CA LEU A 107 -6.05 23.09 -3.30
C LEU A 107 -5.76 24.58 -3.04
N ILE A 108 -6.16 25.47 -3.95
CA ILE A 108 -5.76 26.89 -3.93
C ILE A 108 -6.80 27.79 -3.24
N GLU A 109 -8.10 27.54 -3.42
CA GLU A 109 -9.20 28.30 -2.82
C GLU A 109 -9.39 27.92 -1.34
N LYS A 110 -9.25 26.62 -1.02
CA LYS A 110 -9.51 26.09 0.34
C LYS A 110 -8.26 25.73 1.12
N ASN A 111 -7.07 25.88 0.53
CA ASN A 111 -5.77 25.54 1.14
C ASN A 111 -5.76 24.18 1.85
N ARG A 112 -6.50 23.20 1.29
CA ARG A 112 -6.50 21.83 1.81
C ARG A 112 -5.18 21.17 1.40
N GLY A 113 -4.19 21.19 2.30
CA GLY A 113 -2.90 20.55 2.10
C GLY A 113 -2.98 19.01 2.04
N ILE A 114 -1.85 18.33 2.30
CA ILE A 114 -1.69 16.85 2.24
C ILE A 114 -2.41 16.17 3.43
N THR A 115 -3.73 16.36 3.51
CA THR A 115 -4.58 15.74 4.52
C THR A 115 -5.03 14.35 4.06
N HIS A 116 -5.09 13.39 4.98
CA HIS A 116 -5.56 12.04 4.66
C HIS A 116 -7.05 12.04 4.25
N SER A 117 -7.43 11.03 3.47
CA SER A 117 -8.82 10.83 3.07
C SER A 117 -9.72 10.64 4.31
N ARG A 118 -10.89 11.27 4.32
CA ARG A 118 -11.83 11.19 5.45
C ARG A 118 -13.08 10.41 5.09
N ASN A 119 -13.47 9.49 5.97
CA ASN A 119 -14.69 8.70 5.86
C ASN A 119 -15.92 9.58 5.66
N LYS A 120 -16.87 9.14 4.82
CA LYS A 120 -18.10 9.90 4.55
C LYS A 120 -18.96 10.08 5.81
N SER A 121 -18.95 9.11 6.73
CA SER A 121 -19.68 9.19 8.00
C SER A 121 -19.14 10.29 8.93
N THR A 122 -17.84 10.59 8.89
CA THR A 122 -17.23 11.62 9.76
C THR A 122 -17.44 13.04 9.23
N LYS A 123 -17.91 13.21 7.98
CA LYS A 123 -18.29 14.51 7.42
C LYS A 123 -19.60 15.06 7.99
N ASN A 124 -20.50 14.19 8.45
CA ASN A 124 -21.78 14.58 9.05
C ASN A 124 -21.91 14.01 10.47
N PRO A 125 -21.83 14.85 11.53
CA PRO A 125 -21.80 14.37 12.91
C PRO A 125 -23.04 13.56 13.28
N ARG A 126 -24.24 14.00 12.84
CA ARG A 126 -25.50 13.29 13.11
C ARG A 126 -25.47 11.85 12.58
N LYS A 127 -24.99 11.65 11.35
CA LYS A 127 -24.91 10.32 10.74
C LYS A 127 -23.88 9.44 11.44
N LYS A 128 -22.73 10.00 11.85
CA LYS A 128 -21.71 9.28 12.64
C LYS A 128 -22.28 8.71 13.94
N TYR A 129 -23.01 9.53 14.71
CA TYR A 129 -23.56 9.08 15.99
C TYR A 129 -24.71 8.08 15.81
N ARG A 130 -25.54 8.25 14.77
CA ARG A 130 -26.58 7.27 14.43
C ARG A 130 -25.98 5.90 14.16
N THR A 131 -25.02 5.80 13.25
CA THR A 131 -24.40 4.49 12.91
C THR A 131 -23.66 3.89 14.09
N LYS A 132 -22.95 4.71 14.88
CA LYS A 132 -22.26 4.25 16.10
C LYS A 132 -23.25 3.64 17.10
N HIS A 133 -24.41 4.26 17.28
CA HIS A 133 -25.44 3.77 18.17
C HIS A 133 -26.07 2.47 17.64
N ASP A 134 -26.42 2.40 16.36
CA ASP A 134 -26.98 1.21 15.74
C ASP A 134 -26.02 0.01 15.85
N GLU A 135 -24.73 0.23 15.62
CA GLU A 135 -23.70 -0.80 15.83
C GLU A 135 -23.55 -1.19 17.31
N ALA A 136 -23.62 -0.23 18.23
CA ALA A 136 -23.56 -0.51 19.66
C ALA A 136 -24.76 -1.35 20.13
N GLN A 137 -25.96 -1.09 19.60
CA GLN A 137 -27.13 -1.92 19.85
C GLN A 137 -26.94 -3.35 19.34
N LYS A 138 -26.41 -3.52 18.13
CA LYS A 138 -26.07 -4.85 17.57
C LYS A 138 -25.04 -5.61 18.41
N ARG A 139 -24.00 -4.94 18.91
CA ARG A 139 -23.00 -5.55 19.80
C ARG A 139 -23.58 -5.95 21.16
N ARG A 140 -24.57 -5.19 21.65
CA ARG A 140 -25.23 -5.44 22.94
C ARG A 140 -26.31 -6.52 22.86
N LEU A 141 -26.92 -6.73 21.68
CA LEU A 141 -27.98 -7.72 21.51
C LEU A 141 -27.48 -9.11 21.92
N GLY A 142 -28.10 -9.66 22.97
CA GLY A 142 -28.13 -11.09 23.24
C GLY A 142 -29.36 -11.73 22.59
N GLN A 143 -29.37 -13.05 22.46
CA GLN A 143 -30.57 -13.76 21.98
C GLN A 143 -31.65 -13.70 23.06
N GLY A 144 -32.67 -12.88 22.84
CA GLY A 144 -33.92 -12.88 23.61
C GLY A 144 -35.04 -13.46 22.75
N PRO A 145 -36.01 -14.19 23.35
CA PRO A 145 -37.08 -14.81 22.58
C PRO A 145 -37.99 -13.75 21.97
N SER A 146 -38.19 -13.85 20.66
CA SER A 146 -39.17 -13.07 19.90
C SER A 146 -40.25 -14.04 19.41
N GLY A 147 -41.42 -14.03 20.06
CA GLY A 147 -42.55 -14.90 19.72
C GLY A 147 -42.61 -16.23 20.49
N PRO A 148 -43.48 -17.17 20.05
CA PRO A 148 -43.63 -18.48 20.67
C PRO A 148 -42.29 -19.22 20.73
N TYR A 149 -42.07 -20.02 21.79
CA TYR A 149 -40.81 -20.72 22.00
C TYR A 149 -40.51 -21.66 20.83
N GLY A 150 -39.51 -21.32 20.02
CA GLY A 150 -39.10 -22.05 18.81
C GLY A 150 -37.91 -23.00 19.01
N CYS A 151 -37.58 -23.35 20.25
CA CYS A 151 -36.34 -24.04 20.64
C CYS A 151 -35.06 -23.21 20.37
N GLU A 152 -33.90 -23.70 20.84
CA GLU A 152 -32.62 -23.01 20.67
C GLU A 152 -32.13 -23.08 19.21
N SER A 153 -32.24 -21.96 18.48
CA SER A 153 -31.85 -21.86 17.07
C SER A 153 -30.34 -21.96 16.82
N SER A 154 -29.52 -21.64 17.83
CA SER A 154 -28.05 -21.65 17.75
C SER A 154 -27.38 -22.86 18.42
N GLY A 155 -28.20 -23.79 18.95
CA GLY A 155 -27.74 -25.03 19.58
C GLY A 155 -27.37 -24.93 21.06
N ILE A 156 -27.54 -26.05 21.77
CA ILE A 156 -27.27 -26.20 23.21
C ILE A 156 -25.83 -26.70 23.42
N ASN A 157 -25.06 -26.03 24.28
CA ASN A 157 -23.74 -26.50 24.72
C ASN A 157 -23.77 -26.95 26.19
N ALA A 158 -23.87 -28.26 26.42
CA ALA A 158 -24.00 -28.84 27.76
C ALA A 158 -22.76 -28.69 28.65
N ARG A 159 -21.59 -28.33 28.10
CA ARG A 159 -20.33 -28.22 28.87
C ARG A 159 -20.11 -26.85 29.50
N ILE A 160 -20.89 -25.82 29.12
CA ILE A 160 -20.69 -24.44 29.58
C ILE A 160 -21.78 -24.08 30.58
N SER A 161 -21.39 -23.68 31.80
CA SER A 161 -22.28 -23.00 32.74
C SER A 161 -21.99 -21.49 32.76
N ARG A 162 -23.04 -20.67 32.66
CA ARG A 162 -22.98 -19.20 32.74
C ARG A 162 -23.47 -18.65 34.09
N SER A 163 -23.55 -19.49 35.12
CA SER A 163 -23.97 -19.09 36.47
C SER A 163 -22.86 -18.36 37.24
N ILE A 164 -23.20 -17.31 37.97
CA ILE A 164 -22.28 -16.66 38.94
C ILE A 164 -22.23 -17.56 40.19
N ARG A 165 -21.02 -17.96 40.62
CA ARG A 165 -20.81 -18.69 41.88
C ARG A 165 -20.62 -17.68 43.02
N LEU A 166 -21.20 -17.98 44.18
CA LEU A 166 -21.05 -17.20 45.41
C LEU A 166 -19.84 -17.67 46.21
#